data_AF-A0AAV7G2W8-F1
#
_entry.id   AF-A0AAV7G2W8-F1
#
_cell.length_a   1.000
_cell.length_b   1.000
_cell.length_c   1.000
_cell.angle_alpha   90.00
_cell.angle_beta   90.00
_cell.angle_gamma   90.00
#
_symmetry.space_group_name_H-M   'P 1'
#
loop_
_entity.id
_entity.type
_entity.pdbx_description
1 polymer ?
#
loop_
_entity_poly.entity_id
_entity_poly.type
_entity_poly.pdbx_seq_one_letter_code
_entity_poly.pdbx_strand_id
1 'polypeptide(L)'
;MASVSKLTCSGFAGAASLYSTASRSSEPKLSVGCRLRAPIERRSSSLSLSVSGKRAVGFSLIVKCSQDGNGSTTKRTTLHDLYESQGQSPWYDNLCRPVTDLLPLIASGVRGVTSNPTIFQKAISSSNAYDEQFRQLIASGKDIESAYWELVIKDIQDACKLFESIYEQTDGGDGYVSVEVSPRLANDTDGTIEAAKWLHKVVSRPNVYIKIPATADCVPSIQEVISNGISVNVTLIFSLARYEAVIDAYLDGLEASGLSDLSRVTSVASFFVSRVDTLVDKLLEKIGTPEALNLRGKAAVAQATLAYKLYQKKFSGPRWDALVKKGAKKQRVLWASTSVKNPAYPDTLYVDPLIGPDTVSTMPDQALQAFIDHGTVSRTIDANVSEAEGVYNALEKLGIDWNEVGAQLELEGVDSFKKSFDSLLVSLQEKADTLKLVSH
;
A
#
# COMPACT_ATOMS: atom_id res chain seq x y z
N MET A 1 48.18 -23.47 -26.54
CA MET A 1 48.25 -24.71 -27.35
C MET A 1 47.51 -25.82 -26.58
N ALA A 2 47.23 -26.97 -27.21
CA ALA A 2 46.67 -28.17 -26.54
C ALA A 2 47.71 -28.80 -25.56
N SER A 3 47.46 -29.87 -24.79
CA SER A 3 46.44 -30.95 -24.79
C SER A 3 46.37 -31.53 -23.35
N VAL A 4 45.26 -31.96 -22.73
CA VAL A 4 44.32 -33.09 -23.00
C VAL A 4 44.97 -34.46 -23.23
N SER A 5 44.86 -35.40 -22.27
CA SER A 5 44.85 -36.89 -22.39
C SER A 5 45.40 -37.59 -21.11
N LYS A 6 45.00 -38.81 -20.69
CA LYS A 6 43.82 -39.69 -20.97
C LYS A 6 43.82 -40.93 -20.03
N LEU A 7 42.65 -41.55 -19.82
CA LEU A 7 42.43 -42.97 -19.46
C LEU A 7 42.94 -43.43 -18.05
N THR A 8 42.50 -44.55 -17.45
CA THR A 8 41.85 -45.80 -17.93
C THR A 8 40.65 -46.24 -17.08
N CYS A 9 39.96 -47.33 -17.47
CA CYS A 9 38.87 -47.97 -16.71
C CYS A 9 39.06 -49.50 -16.63
N SER A 10 38.69 -50.09 -15.48
CA SER A 10 38.30 -51.51 -15.27
C SER A 10 37.74 -51.65 -13.84
N GLY A 11 36.89 -52.61 -13.47
CA GLY A 11 36.17 -53.63 -14.24
C GLY A 11 35.70 -54.78 -13.33
N PHE A 12 34.56 -55.42 -13.66
CA PHE A 12 33.93 -56.59 -12.97
C PHE A 12 33.36 -56.33 -11.54
N ALA A 13 32.38 -57.10 -11.03
CA ALA A 13 31.26 -57.85 -11.67
C ALA A 13 30.28 -58.42 -10.61
N GLY A 14 29.02 -58.64 -11.02
CA GLY A 14 28.04 -59.50 -10.32
C GLY A 14 27.27 -58.86 -9.16
N ALA A 15 26.11 -59.36 -8.75
CA ALA A 15 25.21 -60.32 -9.42
C ALA A 15 23.75 -60.06 -8.96
N ALA A 16 22.75 -60.47 -9.74
CA ALA A 16 21.35 -60.13 -9.49
C ALA A 16 20.64 -61.08 -8.53
N SER A 17 19.62 -60.57 -7.83
CA SER A 17 18.44 -61.34 -7.43
C SER A 17 17.20 -60.43 -7.43
N LEU A 18 16.04 -60.99 -7.79
CA LEU A 18 14.76 -60.29 -7.77
C LEU A 18 14.05 -60.52 -6.43
N TYR A 19 13.20 -59.58 -6.03
CA TYR A 19 11.89 -59.93 -5.47
C TYR A 19 10.85 -58.86 -5.82
N SER A 20 9.63 -59.30 -6.10
CA SER A 20 8.48 -58.46 -6.40
C SER A 20 7.24 -59.03 -5.71
N THR A 21 6.59 -58.22 -4.88
CA THR A 21 5.19 -58.33 -4.44
C THR A 21 4.89 -57.10 -3.54
N ALA A 22 3.68 -56.56 -3.38
CA ALA A 22 2.50 -56.39 -4.20
C ALA A 22 1.32 -55.99 -3.28
N SER A 23 0.57 -54.96 -3.68
CA SER A 23 -0.87 -54.77 -3.42
C SER A 23 -1.38 -54.14 -2.10
N ARG A 24 -2.57 -53.52 -2.27
CA ARG A 24 -3.57 -53.02 -1.28
C ARG A 24 -3.21 -51.69 -0.58
N SER A 25 -3.91 -50.57 -0.76
CA SER A 25 -5.28 -50.19 -1.20
C SER A 25 -6.40 -50.26 -0.14
N SER A 26 -6.87 -49.09 0.30
CA SER A 26 -8.18 -48.90 0.95
C SER A 26 -8.59 -47.42 0.98
N GLU A 27 -9.50 -47.01 0.09
CA GLU A 27 -10.26 -45.75 0.22
C GLU A 27 -11.47 -45.94 1.15
N PRO A 28 -11.87 -44.91 1.92
CA PRO A 28 -13.25 -44.76 2.39
C PRO A 28 -14.05 -43.85 1.41
N LYS A 29 -15.22 -44.32 0.96
CA LYS A 29 -16.09 -43.56 0.05
C LYS A 29 -16.99 -42.56 0.78
N LEU A 30 -17.37 -41.48 0.09
CA LEU A 30 -18.41 -40.54 0.53
C LEU A 30 -19.73 -41.25 0.87
N SER A 31 -20.46 -40.68 1.83
CA SER A 31 -21.93 -40.77 1.86
C SER A 31 -22.52 -39.38 2.11
N VAL A 32 -23.34 -38.90 1.18
CA VAL A 32 -23.97 -37.56 1.25
C VAL A 32 -25.46 -37.75 1.55
N GLY A 33 -25.85 -37.49 2.79
CA GLY A 33 -27.23 -37.64 3.26
C GLY A 33 -28.10 -36.43 2.92
N CYS A 34 -28.64 -36.36 1.70
CA CYS A 34 -29.59 -35.31 1.34
C CYS A 34 -30.93 -35.50 2.07
N ARG A 35 -31.34 -34.50 2.88
CA ARG A 35 -32.68 -34.42 3.49
C ARG A 35 -33.41 -33.18 3.03
N LEU A 36 -34.30 -33.35 2.06
CA LEU A 36 -35.28 -32.33 1.68
C LEU A 36 -36.29 -32.11 2.84
N ARG A 37 -36.59 -30.84 3.14
CA ARG A 37 -37.81 -30.43 3.84
C ARG A 37 -38.40 -29.21 3.13
N ALA A 38 -39.69 -29.30 2.82
CA ALA A 38 -40.47 -28.25 2.16
C ALA A 38 -40.85 -27.12 3.16
N PRO A 39 -41.22 -25.92 2.68
CA PRO A 39 -41.45 -24.75 3.54
C PRO A 39 -42.78 -24.80 4.29
N ILE A 40 -42.91 -23.97 5.34
CA ILE A 40 -44.15 -23.74 6.07
C ILE A 40 -44.69 -22.36 5.68
N GLU A 41 -45.84 -22.31 5.01
CA GLU A 41 -46.61 -21.07 4.84
C GLU A 41 -47.14 -20.58 6.20
N ARG A 42 -47.21 -19.26 6.39
CA ARG A 42 -48.21 -18.64 7.27
C ARG A 42 -48.94 -17.55 6.51
N ARG A 43 -50.24 -17.76 6.29
CA ARG A 43 -51.12 -16.82 5.60
C ARG A 43 -51.39 -15.59 6.45
N SER A 44 -51.65 -14.48 5.77
CA SER A 44 -52.22 -13.28 6.36
C SER A 44 -53.65 -13.52 6.87
N SER A 45 -54.02 -12.81 7.93
CA SER A 45 -55.42 -12.59 8.32
C SER A 45 -55.57 -11.15 8.77
N SER A 46 -56.24 -10.33 7.96
CA SER A 46 -56.59 -8.95 8.28
C SER A 46 -57.94 -8.90 8.99
N LEU A 47 -57.98 -8.29 10.17
CA LEU A 47 -59.21 -7.93 10.85
C LEU A 47 -59.30 -6.40 10.91
N SER A 48 -60.29 -5.85 10.22
CA SER A 48 -60.57 -4.42 10.20
C SER A 48 -61.46 -4.03 11.38
N LEU A 49 -61.03 -3.04 12.16
CA LEU A 49 -61.94 -2.20 12.94
C LEU A 49 -61.89 -0.78 12.35
N SER A 50 -63.07 -0.22 12.07
CA SER A 50 -63.23 1.17 11.67
C SER A 50 -64.17 1.88 12.65
N VAL A 51 -63.70 2.99 13.22
CA VAL A 51 -64.53 3.94 13.97
C VAL A 51 -64.22 5.33 13.41
N SER A 52 -65.26 6.09 13.12
CA SER A 52 -65.17 7.40 12.45
C SER A 52 -65.70 8.50 13.35
N GLY A 53 -65.07 9.69 13.32
CA GLY A 53 -65.72 10.90 13.83
C GLY A 53 -64.80 12.00 14.39
N LYS A 54 -64.43 12.95 13.53
CA LYS A 54 -64.20 14.39 13.80
C LYS A 54 -63.07 14.79 14.79
N ARG A 55 -62.32 15.83 14.42
CA ARG A 55 -61.42 16.62 15.30
C ARG A 55 -61.71 18.13 15.15
N ALA A 56 -61.43 18.88 16.21
CA ALA A 56 -61.51 20.36 16.23
C ALA A 56 -60.18 21.03 15.80
N VAL A 57 -60.13 22.37 15.80
CA VAL A 57 -59.12 23.19 15.10
C VAL A 57 -58.41 24.21 16.03
N GLY A 58 -57.10 24.40 15.81
CA GLY A 58 -56.26 25.49 16.36
C GLY A 58 -55.70 25.24 17.77
N PHE A 59 -54.54 25.78 18.20
CA PHE A 59 -53.40 26.49 17.57
C PHE A 59 -52.20 26.39 18.57
N SER A 60 -50.91 26.55 18.25
CA SER A 60 -50.15 26.79 16.99
C SER A 60 -48.93 25.82 16.99
N LEU A 61 -47.73 25.99 16.38
CA LEU A 61 -47.03 27.02 15.59
C LEU A 61 -46.14 26.29 14.54
N ILE A 62 -45.63 26.99 13.51
CA ILE A 62 -44.95 26.40 12.33
C ILE A 62 -43.77 27.28 11.86
N VAL A 63 -42.71 26.65 11.29
CA VAL A 63 -41.81 27.09 10.17
C VAL A 63 -40.59 26.11 10.18
N LYS A 64 -40.26 25.26 9.19
CA LYS A 64 -39.87 25.42 7.75
C LYS A 64 -38.53 26.18 7.57
N CYS A 65 -37.60 25.88 6.67
CA CYS A 65 -37.50 25.00 5.48
C CYS A 65 -36.25 24.08 5.59
N SER A 66 -35.88 23.21 4.63
CA SER A 66 -36.43 22.89 3.29
C SER A 66 -36.45 21.38 3.04
N GLN A 67 -37.21 20.96 2.02
CA GLN A 67 -36.73 19.88 1.16
C GLN A 67 -35.93 20.56 0.05
N ASP A 68 -34.62 20.36 0.01
CA ASP A 68 -33.84 20.30 -1.22
C ASP A 68 -32.48 19.70 -0.88
N GLY A 69 -32.10 18.66 -1.62
CA GLY A 69 -31.07 17.73 -1.21
C GLY A 69 -31.29 16.41 -1.94
N ASN A 70 -31.06 16.43 -3.25
CA ASN A 70 -31.20 15.26 -4.11
C ASN A 70 -30.05 14.29 -3.83
N GLY A 71 -30.18 13.56 -2.71
CA GLY A 71 -29.15 12.70 -2.16
C GLY A 71 -28.86 11.53 -3.08
N SER A 72 -27.89 11.72 -3.98
CA SER A 72 -27.22 10.62 -4.66
C SER A 72 -26.63 9.70 -3.61
N THR A 73 -27.33 8.61 -3.30
CA THR A 73 -26.83 7.56 -2.42
C THR A 73 -25.66 6.91 -3.14
N THR A 74 -24.43 7.33 -2.82
CA THR A 74 -23.23 6.80 -3.46
C THR A 74 -23.25 5.29 -3.32
N LYS A 75 -23.17 4.59 -4.46
CA LYS A 75 -23.28 3.14 -4.49
C LYS A 75 -22.12 2.55 -3.70
N ARG A 76 -22.43 1.85 -2.60
CA ARG A 76 -21.43 1.11 -1.81
C ARG A 76 -20.63 0.16 -2.70
N THR A 77 -19.34 0.06 -2.39
CA THR A 77 -18.31 -0.66 -3.16
C THR A 77 -17.59 -1.67 -2.29
N THR A 78 -16.83 -2.59 -2.90
CA THR A 78 -15.91 -3.50 -2.20
C THR A 78 -14.89 -2.76 -1.31
N LEU A 79 -14.54 -1.51 -1.63
CA LEU A 79 -13.65 -0.66 -0.80
C LEU A 79 -14.25 -0.34 0.58
N HIS A 80 -15.58 -0.14 0.66
CA HIS A 80 -16.26 0.05 1.94
C HIS A 80 -16.23 -1.25 2.75
N ASP A 81 -16.51 -2.38 2.11
CA ASP A 81 -16.52 -3.69 2.78
C ASP A 81 -15.11 -4.14 3.21
N LEU A 82 -14.07 -3.79 2.45
CA LEU A 82 -12.66 -4.01 2.78
C LEU A 82 -12.28 -3.29 4.09
N TYR A 83 -12.68 -2.03 4.24
CA TYR A 83 -12.42 -1.28 5.46
C TYR A 83 -13.30 -1.77 6.62
N GLU A 84 -14.63 -1.76 6.45
CA GLU A 84 -15.58 -2.01 7.53
C GLU A 84 -15.62 -3.48 8.00
N SER A 85 -15.35 -4.45 7.12
CA SER A 85 -15.41 -5.88 7.45
C SER A 85 -14.05 -6.51 7.74
N GLN A 86 -12.96 -5.98 7.14
CA GLN A 86 -11.63 -6.60 7.22
C GLN A 86 -10.56 -5.72 7.88
N GLY A 87 -10.84 -4.44 8.13
CA GLY A 87 -9.91 -3.52 8.80
C GLY A 87 -8.69 -3.13 7.95
N GLN A 88 -8.78 -3.27 6.63
CA GLN A 88 -7.76 -2.78 5.68
C GLN A 88 -8.24 -1.48 5.03
N SER A 89 -7.45 -0.41 5.12
CA SER A 89 -7.82 0.88 4.52
C SER A 89 -7.43 0.94 3.03
N PRO A 90 -8.39 1.13 2.10
CA PRO A 90 -8.08 1.36 0.70
C PRO A 90 -7.58 2.78 0.47
N TRP A 91 -6.38 2.90 -0.10
CA TRP A 91 -5.77 4.16 -0.50
C TRP A 91 -5.53 4.19 -2.01
N TYR A 92 -5.34 5.38 -2.58
CA TYR A 92 -5.11 5.59 -4.00
C TYR A 92 -3.65 5.98 -4.28
N ASP A 93 -2.98 5.31 -5.22
CA ASP A 93 -1.54 5.52 -5.52
C ASP A 93 -1.34 6.46 -6.73
N ASN A 94 -2.01 7.60 -6.71
CA ASN A 94 -1.91 8.66 -7.71
C ASN A 94 -2.41 10.00 -7.13
N LEU A 95 -1.79 11.11 -7.53
CA LEU A 95 -2.23 12.46 -7.18
C LEU A 95 -1.92 13.40 -8.35
N CYS A 96 -2.94 14.08 -8.85
CA CYS A 96 -2.85 15.02 -9.95
C CYS A 96 -3.87 16.14 -9.80
N ARG A 97 -3.70 17.19 -10.61
CA ARG A 97 -4.59 18.34 -10.69
C ARG A 97 -5.58 18.18 -11.87
N PRO A 98 -6.89 18.44 -11.68
CA PRO A 98 -7.52 19.01 -10.49
C PRO A 98 -7.73 18.00 -9.35
N VAL A 99 -7.28 18.37 -8.14
CA VAL A 99 -7.30 17.50 -6.95
C VAL A 99 -8.72 17.07 -6.54
N THR A 100 -9.74 17.80 -7.00
CA THR A 100 -11.16 17.43 -6.86
C THR A 100 -11.53 16.10 -7.50
N ASP A 101 -10.72 15.57 -8.42
CA ASP A 101 -10.94 14.26 -9.05
C ASP A 101 -10.77 13.09 -8.06
N LEU A 102 -10.27 13.37 -6.85
CA LEU A 102 -10.31 12.46 -5.71
C LEU A 102 -11.72 12.33 -5.09
N LEU A 103 -12.63 13.29 -5.28
CA LEU A 103 -13.96 13.28 -4.63
C LEU A 103 -14.81 12.04 -5.00
N PRO A 104 -14.90 11.59 -6.27
CA PRO A 104 -15.58 10.34 -6.61
C PRO A 104 -14.92 9.11 -5.99
N LEU A 105 -13.59 9.10 -5.83
CA LEU A 105 -12.84 7.99 -5.22
C LEU A 105 -13.06 7.92 -3.70
N ILE A 106 -13.02 9.07 -3.03
CA ILE A 106 -13.36 9.22 -1.60
C ILE A 106 -14.79 8.76 -1.35
N ALA A 107 -15.75 9.22 -2.16
CA ALA A 107 -17.15 8.79 -2.07
C ALA A 107 -17.33 7.30 -2.42
N SER A 108 -16.44 6.73 -3.24
CA SER A 108 -16.36 5.29 -3.52
C SER A 108 -15.61 4.49 -2.45
N GLY A 109 -15.17 5.11 -1.34
CA GLY A 109 -14.61 4.45 -0.16
C GLY A 109 -13.11 4.64 0.06
N VAL A 110 -12.38 5.35 -0.80
CA VAL A 110 -10.93 5.61 -0.62
C VAL A 110 -10.68 6.50 0.61
N ARG A 111 -9.69 6.12 1.42
CA ARG A 111 -9.43 6.67 2.77
C ARG A 111 -8.08 7.41 2.92
N GLY A 112 -7.28 7.46 1.86
CA GLY A 112 -6.00 8.18 1.83
C GLY A 112 -5.37 8.10 0.44
N VAL A 113 -4.26 8.82 0.25
CA VAL A 113 -3.59 8.93 -1.06
C VAL A 113 -2.06 8.98 -0.92
N THR A 114 -1.36 8.31 -1.83
CA THR A 114 0.10 8.39 -1.99
C THR A 114 0.49 9.11 -3.28
N SER A 115 1.48 10.00 -3.19
CA SER A 115 2.22 10.50 -4.35
C SER A 115 3.66 9.93 -4.37
N ASN A 116 4.36 10.14 -5.48
CA ASN A 116 5.79 9.87 -5.68
C ASN A 116 6.29 10.75 -6.85
N PRO A 117 7.61 10.84 -7.12
CA PRO A 117 8.15 11.69 -8.19
C PRO A 117 7.64 11.31 -9.59
N THR A 118 7.45 10.03 -9.89
CA THR A 118 6.95 9.54 -11.19
C THR A 118 5.48 9.92 -11.41
N ILE A 119 4.67 9.95 -10.34
CA ILE A 119 3.28 10.44 -10.36
C ILE A 119 3.26 11.92 -10.76
N PHE A 120 4.02 12.77 -10.07
CA PHE A 120 4.10 14.19 -10.42
C PHE A 120 4.74 14.43 -11.80
N GLN A 121 5.74 13.63 -12.19
CA GLN A 121 6.33 13.67 -13.54
C GLN A 121 5.25 13.54 -14.61
N LYS A 122 4.43 12.48 -14.49
CA LYS A 122 3.32 12.23 -15.41
C LYS A 122 2.28 13.35 -15.35
N ALA A 123 1.82 13.74 -14.15
CA ALA A 123 0.76 14.73 -13.98
C ALA A 123 1.13 16.11 -14.56
N ILE A 124 2.35 16.58 -14.34
CA ILE A 124 2.82 17.91 -14.72
C ILE A 124 3.19 17.98 -16.22
N SER A 125 3.70 16.89 -16.80
CA SER A 125 4.05 16.82 -18.22
C SER A 125 2.84 16.59 -19.13
N SER A 126 1.85 15.80 -18.70
CA SER A 126 0.69 15.44 -19.54
C SER A 126 -0.54 16.34 -19.37
N SER A 127 -0.50 17.36 -18.52
CA SER A 127 -1.64 18.24 -18.21
C SER A 127 -1.28 19.72 -18.29
N ASN A 128 -2.23 20.53 -18.76
CA ASN A 128 -2.16 21.99 -18.72
C ASN A 128 -2.69 22.59 -17.39
N ALA A 129 -3.23 21.77 -16.48
CA ALA A 129 -3.79 22.23 -15.20
C ALA A 129 -2.74 22.88 -14.26
N TYR A 130 -1.46 22.60 -14.49
CA TYR A 130 -0.34 23.19 -13.77
C TYR A 130 0.14 24.53 -14.34
N ASP A 131 -0.19 24.82 -15.61
CA ASP A 131 0.44 25.89 -16.38
C ASP A 131 0.31 27.25 -15.71
N GLU A 132 -0.90 27.65 -15.32
CA GLU A 132 -1.15 29.01 -14.81
C GLU A 132 -0.34 29.32 -13.55
N GLN A 133 -0.35 28.42 -12.56
CA GLN A 133 0.48 28.58 -11.36
C GLN A 133 1.98 28.53 -11.72
N PHE A 134 2.40 27.63 -12.61
CA PHE A 134 3.80 27.56 -13.04
C PHE A 134 4.27 28.86 -13.72
N ARG A 135 3.44 29.47 -14.58
CA ARG A 135 3.78 30.76 -15.21
C ARG A 135 3.97 31.87 -14.18
N GLN A 136 3.08 31.93 -13.18
CA GLN A 136 3.17 32.91 -12.10
C GLN A 136 4.43 32.69 -11.23
N LEU A 137 4.80 31.44 -10.95
CA LEU A 137 5.99 31.11 -10.18
C LEU A 137 7.28 31.51 -10.91
N ILE A 138 7.44 31.17 -12.19
CA ILE A 138 8.62 31.58 -12.97
C ILE A 138 8.66 33.10 -13.18
N ALA A 139 7.52 33.75 -13.47
CA ALA A 139 7.44 35.21 -13.58
C ALA A 139 7.74 35.94 -12.25
N SER A 140 7.63 35.26 -11.11
CA SER A 140 8.05 35.79 -9.79
C SER A 140 9.55 35.61 -9.50
N GLY A 141 10.32 35.02 -10.42
CA GLY A 141 11.76 34.83 -10.30
C GLY A 141 12.19 33.58 -9.52
N LYS A 142 11.30 32.60 -9.32
CA LYS A 142 11.67 31.29 -8.77
C LYS A 142 12.38 30.42 -9.81
N ASP A 143 13.36 29.65 -9.36
CA ASP A 143 13.95 28.56 -10.14
C ASP A 143 12.97 27.38 -10.33
N ILE A 144 13.35 26.43 -11.19
CA ILE A 144 12.51 25.27 -11.55
C ILE A 144 12.22 24.34 -10.37
N GLU A 145 13.16 24.10 -9.46
CA GLU A 145 12.95 23.17 -8.33
C GLU A 145 12.11 23.84 -7.23
N SER A 146 12.35 25.13 -6.95
CA SER A 146 11.44 25.95 -6.11
C SER A 146 10.03 26.05 -6.69
N ALA A 147 9.88 26.16 -8.01
CA ALA A 147 8.57 26.19 -8.67
C ALA A 147 7.88 24.82 -8.59
N TYR A 148 8.59 23.72 -8.83
CA TYR A 148 8.09 22.36 -8.63
C TYR A 148 7.52 22.15 -7.22
N TRP A 149 8.27 22.53 -6.18
CA TRP A 149 7.83 22.34 -4.81
C TRP A 149 6.56 23.14 -4.48
N GLU A 150 6.40 24.36 -5.01
CA GLU A 150 5.18 25.17 -4.83
C GLU A 150 3.96 24.58 -5.57
N LEU A 151 4.15 23.86 -6.68
CA LEU A 151 3.07 23.08 -7.32
C LEU A 151 2.67 21.89 -6.44
N VAL A 152 3.65 21.13 -5.94
CA VAL A 152 3.43 19.91 -5.12
C VAL A 152 2.82 20.24 -3.76
N ILE A 153 3.37 21.21 -3.03
CA ILE A 153 2.86 21.64 -1.73
C ILE A 153 1.40 22.08 -1.86
N LYS A 154 1.04 22.77 -2.93
CA LYS A 154 -0.35 23.20 -3.19
C LYS A 154 -1.30 22.01 -3.43
N ASP A 155 -0.91 21.06 -4.26
CA ASP A 155 -1.72 19.85 -4.52
C ASP A 155 -1.90 19.01 -3.24
N ILE A 156 -0.84 18.87 -2.44
CA ILE A 156 -0.86 18.15 -1.16
C ILE A 156 -1.73 18.88 -0.13
N GLN A 157 -1.64 20.20 -0.01
CA GLN A 157 -2.48 21.01 0.89
C GLN A 157 -3.97 20.93 0.54
N ASP A 158 -4.30 20.89 -0.76
CA ASP A 158 -5.67 20.72 -1.24
C ASP A 158 -6.18 19.31 -0.99
N ALA A 159 -5.36 18.28 -1.26
CA ALA A 159 -5.71 16.88 -0.99
C ALA A 159 -5.94 16.64 0.50
N CYS A 160 -5.09 17.21 1.37
CA CYS A 160 -5.25 17.11 2.82
C CYS A 160 -6.61 17.66 3.27
N LYS A 161 -7.08 18.74 2.65
CA LYS A 161 -8.39 19.33 2.92
C LYS A 161 -9.55 18.42 2.47
N LEU A 162 -9.41 17.69 1.36
CA LEU A 162 -10.45 16.74 0.92
C LEU A 162 -10.57 15.53 1.86
N PHE A 163 -9.46 15.08 2.46
CA PHE A 163 -9.43 13.96 3.40
C PHE A 163 -9.63 14.35 4.87
N GLU A 164 -9.66 15.64 5.20
CA GLU A 164 -9.73 16.20 6.56
C GLU A 164 -10.86 15.59 7.40
N SER A 165 -12.06 15.44 6.85
CA SER A 165 -13.19 14.84 7.60
C SER A 165 -13.03 13.34 7.84
N ILE A 166 -12.30 12.59 7.00
CA ILE A 166 -11.97 11.18 7.28
C ILE A 166 -10.93 11.10 8.41
N TYR A 167 -9.97 12.02 8.46
CA TYR A 167 -9.01 12.13 9.55
C TYR A 167 -9.71 12.42 10.88
N GLU A 168 -10.62 13.41 10.91
CA GLU A 168 -11.43 13.71 12.11
C GLU A 168 -12.29 12.51 12.55
N GLN A 169 -13.08 11.92 11.64
CA GLN A 169 -13.99 10.81 11.95
C GLN A 169 -13.29 9.53 12.42
N THR A 170 -12.01 9.35 12.08
CA THR A 170 -11.20 8.18 12.50
C THR A 170 -10.24 8.50 13.64
N ASP A 171 -10.33 9.70 14.24
CA ASP A 171 -9.39 10.22 15.22
C ASP A 171 -7.91 10.14 14.77
N GLY A 172 -7.64 10.42 13.50
CA GLY A 172 -6.33 10.21 12.87
C GLY A 172 -6.00 8.73 12.73
N GLY A 173 -6.96 7.94 12.24
CA GLY A 173 -6.78 6.54 11.84
C GLY A 173 -6.57 6.40 10.34
N ASP A 174 -7.24 7.23 9.55
CA ASP A 174 -7.08 7.40 8.09
C ASP A 174 -7.18 8.89 7.72
N GLY A 175 -7.45 9.22 6.46
CA GLY A 175 -7.58 10.59 5.96
C GLY A 175 -6.24 11.23 5.62
N TYR A 176 -5.20 10.43 5.33
CA TYR A 176 -3.84 10.91 5.13
C TYR A 176 -3.45 11.11 3.66
N VAL A 177 -2.52 12.04 3.46
CA VAL A 177 -1.92 12.38 2.16
C VAL A 177 -0.40 12.30 2.29
N SER A 178 0.27 11.49 1.46
CA SER A 178 1.72 11.32 1.53
C SER A 178 2.46 12.17 0.50
N VAL A 179 3.45 12.97 0.96
CA VAL A 179 4.40 13.73 0.12
C VAL A 179 5.83 13.20 0.33
N GLU A 180 6.57 12.94 -0.74
CA GLU A 180 7.92 12.35 -0.66
C GLU A 180 9.02 13.41 -0.60
N VAL A 181 10.06 13.16 0.19
CA VAL A 181 11.31 13.95 0.15
C VAL A 181 11.99 13.82 -1.22
N SER A 182 12.93 14.70 -1.54
CA SER A 182 13.68 14.59 -2.82
C SER A 182 14.41 13.24 -2.89
N PRO A 183 14.24 12.42 -3.95
CA PRO A 183 14.90 11.13 -4.08
C PRO A 183 16.43 11.20 -4.10
N ARG A 184 16.98 12.39 -4.40
CA ARG A 184 18.42 12.66 -4.31
C ARG A 184 18.96 12.44 -2.89
N LEU A 185 18.13 12.63 -1.86
CA LEU A 185 18.46 12.48 -0.44
C LEU A 185 18.41 11.04 0.07
N ALA A 186 18.08 10.04 -0.77
CA ALA A 186 17.96 8.63 -0.35
C ALA A 186 19.26 7.97 0.16
N ASN A 187 20.36 8.71 0.28
CA ASN A 187 21.64 8.31 0.86
C ASN A 187 22.20 9.38 1.82
N ASP A 188 21.34 10.27 2.32
CA ASP A 188 21.67 11.44 3.14
C ASP A 188 20.71 11.51 4.33
N THR A 189 21.17 11.10 5.51
CA THR A 189 20.36 11.06 6.74
C THR A 189 19.94 12.46 7.17
N ASP A 190 20.88 13.40 7.25
CA ASP A 190 20.66 14.74 7.80
C ASP A 190 19.85 15.62 6.83
N GLY A 191 20.16 15.55 5.53
CA GLY A 191 19.37 16.20 4.50
C GLY A 191 17.93 15.66 4.44
N THR A 192 17.73 14.36 4.67
CA THR A 192 16.38 13.77 4.78
C THR A 192 15.63 14.29 6.01
N ILE A 193 16.29 14.38 7.17
CA ILE A 193 15.70 14.91 8.41
C ILE A 193 15.23 16.36 8.22
N GLU A 194 16.08 17.23 7.68
CA GLU A 194 15.75 18.65 7.52
C GLU A 194 14.75 18.89 6.37
N ALA A 195 14.82 18.12 5.27
CA ALA A 195 13.79 18.14 4.23
C ALA A 195 12.41 17.68 4.77
N ALA A 196 12.38 16.70 5.67
CA ALA A 196 11.15 16.22 6.30
C ALA A 196 10.53 17.26 7.26
N LYS A 197 11.35 17.87 8.12
CA LYS A 197 10.94 18.97 9.01
C LYS A 197 10.44 20.18 8.20
N TRP A 198 11.12 20.52 7.10
CA TRP A 198 10.70 21.58 6.18
C TRP A 198 9.36 21.26 5.51
N LEU A 199 9.21 20.09 4.87
CA LEU A 199 7.97 19.70 4.19
C LEU A 199 6.76 19.71 5.15
N HIS A 200 6.91 19.15 6.34
CA HIS A 200 5.84 19.15 7.34
C HIS A 200 5.41 20.58 7.72
N LYS A 201 6.37 21.46 7.95
CA LYS A 201 6.16 22.87 8.30
C LYS A 201 5.48 23.67 7.19
N VAL A 202 5.85 23.48 5.92
CA VAL A 202 5.26 24.24 4.79
C VAL A 202 3.93 23.68 4.32
N VAL A 203 3.71 22.36 4.40
CA VAL A 203 2.38 21.78 4.13
C VAL A 203 1.38 22.20 5.22
N SER A 204 1.77 22.20 6.49
CA SER A 204 0.96 22.73 7.62
C SER A 204 -0.45 22.11 7.69
N ARG A 205 -0.48 20.76 7.71
CA ARG A 205 -1.69 19.94 7.81
C ARG A 205 -1.46 18.77 8.80
N PRO A 206 -2.42 18.43 9.67
CA PRO A 206 -2.26 17.37 10.67
C PRO A 206 -2.31 15.95 10.05
N ASN A 207 -2.79 15.84 8.81
CA ASN A 207 -2.97 14.61 8.06
C ASN A 207 -1.97 14.44 6.89
N VAL A 208 -0.87 15.19 6.88
CA VAL A 208 0.25 14.91 5.97
C VAL A 208 1.11 13.77 6.52
N TYR A 209 1.44 12.80 5.67
CA TYR A 209 2.58 11.92 5.87
C TYR A 209 3.78 12.47 5.12
N ILE A 210 4.90 12.64 5.80
CA ILE A 210 6.19 12.81 5.11
C ILE A 210 6.69 11.44 4.71
N LYS A 211 6.99 11.24 3.44
CA LYS A 211 7.34 9.95 2.87
C LYS A 211 8.85 9.85 2.69
N ILE A 212 9.45 8.87 3.36
CA ILE A 212 10.91 8.71 3.55
C ILE A 212 11.34 7.32 3.06
N PRO A 213 12.38 7.20 2.22
CA PRO A 213 12.84 5.90 1.74
C PRO A 213 13.54 5.10 2.85
N ALA A 214 13.29 3.79 2.89
CA ALA A 214 13.93 2.84 3.78
C ALA A 214 15.26 2.33 3.21
N THR A 215 16.16 3.23 2.82
CA THR A 215 17.55 2.83 2.56
C THR A 215 18.30 2.63 3.88
N ALA A 216 19.45 1.96 3.84
CA ALA A 216 20.29 1.79 5.04
C ALA A 216 20.63 3.15 5.69
N ASP A 217 20.97 4.15 4.87
CA ASP A 217 21.39 5.48 5.31
C ASP A 217 20.22 6.33 5.85
N CYS A 218 19.01 6.13 5.31
CA CYS A 218 17.83 6.89 5.71
C CYS A 218 17.03 6.26 6.87
N VAL A 219 17.24 5.00 7.27
CA VAL A 219 16.52 4.41 8.42
C VAL A 219 16.65 5.25 9.71
N PRO A 220 17.82 5.78 10.10
CA PRO A 220 17.93 6.66 11.27
C PRO A 220 17.13 7.97 11.14
N SER A 221 16.90 8.48 9.92
CA SER A 221 16.06 9.67 9.71
C SER A 221 14.59 9.41 10.07
N ILE A 222 14.12 8.17 9.95
CA ILE A 222 12.75 7.78 10.36
C ILE A 222 12.61 7.94 11.88
N GLN A 223 13.59 7.45 12.64
CA GLN A 223 13.61 7.56 14.10
C GLN A 223 13.56 9.02 14.55
N GLU A 224 14.40 9.88 13.97
CA GLU A 224 14.48 11.30 14.33
C GLU A 224 13.23 12.08 13.89
N VAL A 225 12.68 11.83 12.69
CA VAL A 225 11.46 12.52 12.24
C VAL A 225 10.25 12.11 13.10
N ILE A 226 10.15 10.83 13.50
CA ILE A 226 9.15 10.35 14.47
C ILE A 226 9.38 10.93 15.88
N SER A 227 10.63 11.09 16.33
CA SER A 227 10.96 11.70 17.63
C SER A 227 10.48 13.15 17.71
N ASN A 228 10.58 13.88 16.60
CA ASN A 228 10.06 15.25 16.44
C ASN A 228 8.52 15.31 16.34
N GLY A 229 7.82 14.19 16.49
CA GLY A 229 6.36 14.08 16.46
C GLY A 229 5.74 14.12 15.05
N ILE A 230 6.55 14.08 13.99
CA ILE A 230 6.11 14.18 12.60
C ILE A 230 5.67 12.79 12.12
N SER A 231 4.48 12.69 11.51
CA SER A 231 3.97 11.42 10.97
C SER A 231 4.69 11.02 9.67
N VAL A 232 5.16 9.77 9.58
CA VAL A 232 5.99 9.27 8.46
C VAL A 232 5.36 8.12 7.67
N ASN A 233 5.37 8.18 6.34
CA ASN A 233 5.15 7.05 5.44
C ASN A 233 6.51 6.50 4.98
N VAL A 234 6.92 5.35 5.49
CA VAL A 234 8.19 4.75 5.11
C VAL A 234 8.03 3.99 3.79
N THR A 235 8.90 4.21 2.79
CA THR A 235 8.77 3.67 1.43
C THR A 235 9.98 2.84 0.97
N LEU A 236 9.88 2.15 -0.17
CA LEU A 236 10.92 1.29 -0.75
C LEU A 236 11.36 0.12 0.17
N ILE A 237 10.41 -0.47 0.91
CA ILE A 237 10.67 -1.66 1.74
C ILE A 237 10.48 -2.92 0.87
N PHE A 238 11.55 -3.70 0.67
CA PHE A 238 11.61 -4.88 -0.22
C PHE A 238 12.07 -6.18 0.46
N SER A 239 12.29 -6.17 1.77
CA SER A 239 12.73 -7.36 2.52
C SER A 239 12.25 -7.34 3.96
N LEU A 240 12.17 -8.53 4.57
CA LEU A 240 11.79 -8.68 5.98
C LEU A 240 12.81 -8.04 6.92
N ALA A 241 14.11 -8.14 6.60
CA ALA A 241 15.18 -7.52 7.38
C ALA A 241 15.11 -5.98 7.34
N ARG A 242 14.81 -5.38 6.17
CA ARG A 242 14.58 -3.94 6.08
C ARG A 242 13.33 -3.54 6.86
N TYR A 243 12.25 -4.32 6.78
CA TYR A 243 11.02 -4.01 7.50
C TYR A 243 11.20 -4.10 9.02
N GLU A 244 11.97 -5.07 9.54
CA GLU A 244 12.31 -5.16 10.96
C GLU A 244 13.00 -3.87 11.44
N ALA A 245 14.02 -3.39 10.72
CA ALA A 245 14.71 -2.14 11.04
C ALA A 245 13.80 -0.89 10.97
N VAL A 246 12.82 -0.87 10.06
CA VAL A 246 11.82 0.21 9.95
C VAL A 246 10.84 0.23 11.13
N ILE A 247 10.40 -0.95 11.60
CA ILE A 247 9.55 -1.05 12.79
C ILE A 247 10.32 -0.61 14.04
N ASP A 248 11.56 -1.08 14.20
CA ASP A 248 12.37 -0.74 15.37
C ASP A 248 12.67 0.76 15.40
N ALA A 249 13.03 1.39 14.27
CA ALA A 249 13.20 2.84 14.18
C ALA A 249 11.93 3.64 14.51
N TYR A 250 10.73 3.14 14.18
CA TYR A 250 9.46 3.76 14.60
C TYR A 250 9.27 3.67 16.13
N LEU A 251 9.52 2.50 16.72
CA LEU A 251 9.41 2.30 18.17
C LEU A 251 10.45 3.14 18.92
N ASP A 252 11.70 3.15 18.46
CA ASP A 252 12.79 3.97 19.01
C ASP A 252 12.45 5.47 18.94
N GLY A 253 11.83 5.93 17.85
CA GLY A 253 11.41 7.32 17.68
C GLY A 253 10.28 7.71 18.63
N LEU A 254 9.26 6.86 18.77
CA LEU A 254 8.17 7.08 19.73
C LEU A 254 8.69 7.16 21.18
N GLU A 255 9.65 6.29 21.53
CA GLU A 255 10.28 6.27 22.85
C GLU A 255 11.15 7.52 23.10
N ALA A 256 11.92 7.95 22.10
CA ALA A 256 12.79 9.12 22.16
C ALA A 256 12.03 10.46 22.16
N SER A 257 10.81 10.51 21.63
CA SER A 257 10.04 11.75 21.39
C SER A 257 9.81 12.66 22.62
N GLY A 258 9.91 12.13 23.84
CA GLY A 258 9.61 12.85 25.08
C GLY A 258 8.12 13.23 25.27
N LEU A 259 7.27 13.00 24.26
CA LEU A 259 5.85 13.37 24.27
C LEU A 259 5.06 12.58 25.32
N SER A 260 4.03 13.25 25.88
CA SER A 260 3.05 12.66 26.80
C SER A 260 1.86 12.01 26.08
N ASP A 261 1.52 12.50 24.89
CA ASP A 261 0.51 11.94 23.98
C ASP A 261 1.16 11.62 22.63
N LEU A 262 0.98 10.37 22.17
CA LEU A 262 1.46 9.83 20.91
C LEU A 262 0.31 9.57 19.90
N SER A 263 -0.94 9.94 20.24
CA SER A 263 -2.12 9.70 19.41
C SER A 263 -2.07 10.29 18.00
N ARG A 264 -1.23 11.31 17.78
CA ARG A 264 -1.00 11.98 16.49
C ARG A 264 0.32 11.60 15.81
N VAL A 265 1.20 10.83 16.47
CA VAL A 265 2.50 10.40 15.92
C VAL A 265 2.33 9.06 15.22
N THR A 266 1.74 9.11 14.03
CA THR A 266 1.35 7.93 13.24
C THR A 266 2.38 7.57 12.19
N SER A 267 2.34 6.32 11.71
CA SER A 267 3.18 5.89 10.59
C SER A 267 2.52 4.77 9.78
N VAL A 268 2.94 4.65 8.52
CA VAL A 268 2.66 3.51 7.64
C VAL A 268 3.98 3.02 7.04
N ALA A 269 4.10 1.71 6.81
CA ALA A 269 5.26 1.08 6.20
C ALA A 269 4.90 0.49 4.84
N SER A 270 5.22 1.21 3.76
CA SER A 270 4.96 0.84 2.37
C SER A 270 5.87 -0.31 1.92
N PHE A 271 5.36 -1.52 2.07
CA PHE A 271 5.98 -2.78 1.68
C PHE A 271 5.63 -3.13 0.24
N PHE A 272 6.63 -3.24 -0.63
CA PHE A 272 6.44 -3.33 -2.08
C PHE A 272 6.25 -4.77 -2.54
N VAL A 273 5.15 -5.06 -3.24
CA VAL A 273 4.78 -6.44 -3.62
C VAL A 273 5.10 -6.78 -5.08
N SER A 274 4.51 -6.12 -6.10
CA SER A 274 4.64 -6.61 -7.49
C SER A 274 6.08 -6.65 -8.02
N ARG A 275 6.97 -5.82 -7.47
CA ARG A 275 8.39 -5.78 -7.87
C ARG A 275 9.14 -7.04 -7.45
N VAL A 276 8.76 -7.68 -6.33
CA VAL A 276 9.38 -8.91 -5.83
C VAL A 276 9.16 -10.05 -6.81
N ASP A 277 7.92 -10.36 -7.18
CA ASP A 277 7.64 -11.38 -8.21
C ASP A 277 8.23 -10.97 -9.58
N THR A 278 8.22 -9.68 -9.94
CA THR A 278 8.85 -9.21 -11.21
C THR A 278 10.36 -9.45 -11.29
N LEU A 279 11.05 -9.61 -10.15
CA LEU A 279 12.47 -9.99 -10.11
C LEU A 279 12.62 -11.51 -9.93
N VAL A 280 11.94 -12.10 -8.93
CA VAL A 280 12.06 -13.51 -8.58
C VAL A 280 11.58 -14.41 -9.74
N ASP A 281 10.51 -14.06 -10.46
CA ASP A 281 10.05 -14.83 -11.63
C ASP A 281 11.15 -14.95 -12.70
N LYS A 282 11.92 -13.88 -12.95
CA LYS A 282 13.05 -13.90 -13.91
C LYS A 282 14.20 -14.79 -13.42
N LEU A 283 14.45 -14.81 -12.12
CA LEU A 283 15.46 -15.70 -11.52
C LEU A 283 15.02 -17.17 -11.63
N LEU A 284 13.74 -17.46 -11.38
CA LEU A 284 13.15 -18.79 -11.54
C LEU A 284 13.12 -19.25 -13.01
N GLU A 285 12.87 -18.34 -13.96
CA GLU A 285 12.96 -18.61 -15.40
C GLU A 285 14.39 -18.87 -15.87
N LYS A 286 15.37 -18.19 -15.28
CA LYS A 286 16.81 -18.45 -15.50
C LYS A 286 17.27 -19.80 -14.91
N ILE A 287 16.65 -20.25 -13.81
CA ILE A 287 16.87 -21.59 -13.22
C ILE A 287 16.20 -22.67 -14.09
N GLY A 288 15.00 -22.41 -14.60
CA GLY A 288 14.34 -23.16 -15.67
C GLY A 288 13.85 -24.57 -15.32
N THR A 289 14.04 -25.06 -14.10
CA THR A 289 13.51 -26.37 -13.68
C THR A 289 11.99 -26.31 -13.43
N PRO A 290 11.26 -27.44 -13.52
CA PRO A 290 9.83 -27.48 -13.25
C PRO A 290 9.48 -26.98 -11.84
N GLU A 291 10.33 -27.25 -10.84
CA GLU A 291 10.16 -26.83 -9.45
C GLU A 291 10.24 -25.31 -9.33
N ALA A 292 11.21 -24.67 -10.00
CA ALA A 292 11.37 -23.23 -10.03
C ALA A 292 10.21 -22.54 -10.77
N LEU A 293 9.85 -23.02 -11.96
CA LEU A 293 8.78 -22.45 -12.77
C LEU A 293 7.39 -22.54 -12.10
N ASN A 294 7.20 -23.51 -11.18
CA ASN A 294 6.00 -23.69 -10.35
C ASN A 294 5.92 -22.76 -9.12
N LEU A 295 6.96 -21.97 -8.82
CA LEU A 295 6.97 -20.98 -7.73
C LEU A 295 6.76 -19.53 -8.20
N ARG A 296 6.66 -19.29 -9.52
CA ARG A 296 6.42 -17.96 -10.09
C ARG A 296 5.09 -17.36 -9.61
N GLY A 297 5.07 -16.05 -9.37
CA GLY A 297 3.89 -15.31 -8.87
C GLY A 297 3.48 -15.65 -7.43
N LYS A 298 4.39 -16.18 -6.61
CA LYS A 298 4.14 -16.55 -5.20
C LYS A 298 5.10 -15.88 -4.20
N ALA A 299 6.20 -15.32 -4.67
CA ALA A 299 7.27 -14.81 -3.82
C ALA A 299 6.82 -13.53 -3.08
N ALA A 300 6.10 -12.63 -3.76
CA ALA A 300 5.61 -11.39 -3.14
C ALA A 300 4.54 -11.66 -2.07
N VAL A 301 3.55 -12.51 -2.37
CA VAL A 301 2.46 -12.84 -1.42
C VAL A 301 2.99 -13.62 -0.21
N ALA A 302 3.92 -14.56 -0.42
CA ALA A 302 4.60 -15.24 0.68
C ALA A 302 5.39 -14.25 1.55
N GLN A 303 6.21 -13.37 0.95
CA GLN A 303 6.98 -12.37 1.70
C GLN A 303 6.07 -11.39 2.47
N ALA A 304 4.97 -10.93 1.87
CA ALA A 304 3.98 -10.06 2.52
C ALA A 304 3.30 -10.74 3.73
N THR A 305 2.93 -12.03 3.61
CA THR A 305 2.41 -12.83 4.72
C THR A 305 3.40 -12.87 5.90
N LEU A 306 4.70 -13.06 5.62
CA LEU A 306 5.75 -13.06 6.65
C LEU A 306 6.03 -11.66 7.22
N ALA A 307 5.89 -10.60 6.42
CA ALA A 307 5.95 -9.22 6.89
C ALA A 307 4.81 -8.92 7.88
N TYR A 308 3.59 -9.40 7.60
CA TYR A 308 2.46 -9.26 8.52
C TYR A 308 2.64 -10.07 9.81
N LYS A 309 3.24 -11.26 9.74
CA LYS A 309 3.66 -12.05 10.92
C LYS A 309 4.68 -11.31 11.79
N LEU A 310 5.67 -10.66 11.16
CA LEU A 310 6.67 -9.82 11.84
C LEU A 310 6.03 -8.58 12.49
N TYR A 311 5.12 -7.92 11.79
CA TYR A 311 4.31 -6.81 12.31
C TYR A 311 3.52 -7.21 13.56
N GLN A 312 2.76 -8.31 13.51
CA GLN A 312 2.01 -8.84 14.66
C GLN A 312 2.92 -9.13 15.86
N LYS A 313 4.13 -9.66 15.62
CA LYS A 313 5.14 -9.93 16.66
C LYS A 313 5.67 -8.64 17.30
N LYS A 314 6.07 -7.65 16.50
CA LYS A 314 6.72 -6.40 16.98
C LYS A 314 5.75 -5.47 17.71
N PHE A 315 4.51 -5.34 17.24
CA PHE A 315 3.47 -4.54 17.89
C PHE A 315 2.72 -5.34 18.97
N SER A 316 3.49 -5.98 19.86
CA SER A 316 2.97 -6.77 20.99
C SER A 316 3.94 -6.78 22.18
N GLY A 317 3.42 -7.06 23.38
CA GLY A 317 4.21 -7.27 24.59
C GLY A 317 4.78 -5.98 25.22
N PRO A 318 5.62 -6.11 26.27
CA PRO A 318 5.85 -5.02 27.23
C PRO A 318 6.39 -3.70 26.67
N ARG A 319 7.18 -3.74 25.58
CA ARG A 319 7.67 -2.54 24.87
C ARG A 319 6.49 -1.78 24.25
N TRP A 320 5.67 -2.49 23.49
CA TRP A 320 4.48 -1.94 22.85
C TRP A 320 3.42 -1.50 23.88
N ASP A 321 3.18 -2.31 24.91
CA ASP A 321 2.22 -2.02 25.99
C ASP A 321 2.61 -0.77 26.81
N ALA A 322 3.87 -0.35 26.79
CA ALA A 322 4.31 0.91 27.39
C ALA A 322 3.97 2.13 26.52
N LEU A 323 4.08 2.00 25.20
CA LEU A 323 3.76 3.05 24.23
C LEU A 323 2.24 3.24 24.07
N VAL A 324 1.44 2.17 24.09
CA VAL A 324 -0.03 2.24 24.06
C VAL A 324 -0.59 3.06 25.23
N LYS A 325 0.07 3.05 26.40
CA LYS A 325 -0.33 3.87 27.57
C LYS A 325 -0.13 5.37 27.36
N LYS A 326 0.65 5.78 26.36
CA LYS A 326 0.76 7.17 25.86
C LYS A 326 -0.14 7.44 24.64
N GLY A 327 -1.03 6.52 24.26
CA GLY A 327 -1.89 6.66 23.08
C GLY A 327 -1.24 6.29 21.73
N ALA A 328 -0.08 5.62 21.73
CA ALA A 328 0.59 5.24 20.48
C ALA A 328 -0.27 4.31 19.60
N LYS A 329 -0.19 4.51 18.29
CA LYS A 329 -0.82 3.67 17.25
C LYS A 329 0.23 2.80 16.58
N LYS A 330 -0.15 1.62 16.08
CA LYS A 330 0.78 0.74 15.35
C LYS A 330 1.18 1.38 14.02
N GLN A 331 2.45 1.23 13.60
CA GLN A 331 2.83 1.54 12.22
C GLN A 331 2.22 0.49 11.29
N ARG A 332 1.11 0.82 10.63
CA ARG A 332 0.37 -0.13 9.78
C ARG A 332 1.22 -0.57 8.59
N VAL A 333 1.14 -1.84 8.23
CA VAL A 333 1.69 -2.31 6.95
C VAL A 333 0.87 -1.72 5.82
N LEU A 334 1.52 -1.17 4.80
CA LEU A 334 0.90 -0.62 3.61
C LEU A 334 1.39 -1.40 2.39
N TRP A 335 0.50 -2.13 1.72
CA TRP A 335 0.84 -2.87 0.51
C TRP A 335 0.97 -1.91 -0.66
N ALA A 336 2.18 -1.81 -1.22
CA ALA A 336 2.56 -0.84 -2.25
C ALA A 336 3.00 -1.53 -3.54
N SER A 337 2.85 -0.84 -4.68
CA SER A 337 3.06 -1.44 -6.00
C SER A 337 2.16 -2.67 -6.21
N THR A 338 0.85 -2.48 -6.05
CA THR A 338 -0.20 -3.52 -6.11
C THR A 338 -0.73 -3.79 -7.52
N SER A 339 -0.28 -3.04 -8.54
CA SER A 339 -0.58 -3.42 -9.94
C SER A 339 0.10 -4.73 -10.32
N VAL A 340 -0.68 -5.69 -10.80
CA VAL A 340 -0.17 -6.91 -11.41
C VAL A 340 0.59 -6.60 -12.71
N LYS A 341 1.72 -7.29 -12.92
CA LYS A 341 2.69 -7.01 -14.01
C LYS A 341 2.76 -8.11 -15.07
N ASN A 342 2.33 -9.32 -14.72
CA ASN A 342 2.26 -10.46 -15.63
C ASN A 342 0.78 -10.71 -15.98
N PRO A 343 0.35 -10.60 -17.25
CA PRO A 343 -1.04 -10.80 -17.65
C PRO A 343 -1.53 -12.25 -17.55
N ALA A 344 -0.66 -13.20 -17.18
CA ALA A 344 -1.05 -14.57 -16.84
C ALA A 344 -1.54 -14.72 -15.38
N TYR A 345 -1.43 -13.68 -14.55
CA TYR A 345 -1.92 -13.69 -13.16
C TYR A 345 -3.24 -12.90 -13.06
N PRO A 346 -4.15 -13.24 -12.12
CA PRO A 346 -5.33 -12.42 -11.83
C PRO A 346 -4.89 -10.99 -11.46
N ASP A 347 -5.56 -9.97 -11.98
CA ASP A 347 -5.19 -8.57 -11.75
C ASP A 347 -5.47 -8.07 -10.31
N THR A 348 -6.22 -8.85 -9.53
CA THR A 348 -6.40 -8.67 -8.07
C THR A 348 -5.33 -9.37 -7.21
N LEU A 349 -4.35 -10.09 -7.78
CA LEU A 349 -3.37 -10.93 -7.04
C LEU A 349 -2.61 -10.20 -5.92
N TYR A 350 -2.44 -8.88 -6.00
CA TYR A 350 -1.76 -8.08 -4.98
C TYR A 350 -2.71 -7.22 -4.13
N VAL A 351 -3.99 -7.56 -4.12
CA VAL A 351 -4.99 -7.03 -3.17
C VAL A 351 -5.65 -8.21 -2.45
N ASP A 352 -6.35 -9.09 -3.17
CA ASP A 352 -7.18 -10.18 -2.61
C ASP A 352 -6.48 -11.04 -1.54
N PRO A 353 -5.24 -11.58 -1.74
CA PRO A 353 -4.60 -12.40 -0.72
C PRO A 353 -3.91 -11.59 0.39
N LEU A 354 -3.85 -10.25 0.29
CA LEU A 354 -3.16 -9.39 1.25
C LEU A 354 -4.10 -8.70 2.26
N ILE A 355 -5.38 -9.09 2.27
CA ILE A 355 -6.41 -8.48 3.11
C ILE A 355 -6.29 -8.95 4.57
N GLY A 356 -6.24 -7.98 5.50
CA GLY A 356 -6.36 -8.23 6.93
C GLY A 356 -6.29 -6.97 7.81
N PRO A 357 -6.54 -7.11 9.12
CA PRO A 357 -6.76 -5.97 10.01
C PRO A 357 -5.48 -5.17 10.32
N ASP A 358 -5.67 -3.89 10.60
CA ASP A 358 -4.63 -2.88 10.86
C ASP A 358 -3.63 -2.70 9.70
N THR A 359 -4.09 -2.87 8.46
CA THR A 359 -3.27 -2.68 7.24
C THR A 359 -3.84 -1.59 6.31
N VAL A 360 -3.08 -1.25 5.28
CA VAL A 360 -3.45 -0.34 4.19
C VAL A 360 -3.12 -1.04 2.87
N SER A 361 -3.92 -0.83 1.84
CA SER A 361 -3.55 -1.19 0.46
C SER A 361 -3.60 0.08 -0.39
N THR A 362 -2.46 0.52 -0.92
CA THR A 362 -2.45 1.64 -1.88
C THR A 362 -2.52 1.10 -3.29
N MET A 363 -3.54 1.53 -4.02
CA MET A 363 -3.92 0.98 -5.31
C MET A 363 -3.89 2.07 -6.39
N PRO A 364 -3.05 1.95 -7.42
CA PRO A 364 -3.15 2.80 -8.60
C PRO A 364 -4.38 2.40 -9.43
N ASP A 365 -4.79 3.28 -10.34
CA ASP A 365 -6.06 3.22 -11.11
C ASP A 365 -6.52 1.80 -11.49
N GLN A 366 -5.67 1.03 -12.20
CA GLN A 366 -6.02 -0.31 -12.68
C GLN A 366 -6.35 -1.30 -11.56
N ALA A 367 -5.56 -1.33 -10.48
CA ALA A 367 -5.76 -2.24 -9.36
C ALA A 367 -7.01 -1.85 -8.55
N LEU A 368 -7.25 -0.54 -8.39
CA LEU A 368 -8.43 -0.03 -7.70
C LEU A 368 -9.72 -0.39 -8.46
N GLN A 369 -9.72 -0.24 -9.79
CA GLN A 369 -10.90 -0.57 -10.62
C GLN A 369 -11.16 -2.08 -10.69
N ALA A 370 -10.13 -2.92 -10.85
CA ALA A 370 -10.28 -4.38 -10.84
C ALA A 370 -10.87 -4.87 -9.49
N PHE A 371 -10.37 -4.35 -8.37
CA PHE A 371 -10.88 -4.70 -7.05
C PHE A 371 -12.31 -4.16 -6.78
N ILE A 372 -12.71 -3.03 -7.38
CA ILE A 372 -14.10 -2.53 -7.34
C ILE A 372 -15.05 -3.43 -8.16
N ASP A 373 -14.60 -3.95 -9.30
CA ASP A 373 -15.40 -4.74 -10.23
C ASP A 373 -15.60 -6.20 -9.75
N HIS A 374 -14.51 -6.87 -9.35
CA HIS A 374 -14.52 -8.31 -9.06
C HIS A 374 -13.56 -8.76 -7.92
N GLY A 375 -13.10 -7.84 -7.07
CA GLY A 375 -12.24 -8.15 -5.91
C GLY A 375 -12.91 -9.01 -4.84
N THR A 376 -12.13 -9.88 -4.18
CA THR A 376 -12.63 -10.86 -3.20
C THR A 376 -12.39 -10.40 -1.76
N VAL A 377 -13.38 -9.76 -1.14
CA VAL A 377 -13.27 -9.25 0.24
C VAL A 377 -13.34 -10.38 1.29
N SER A 378 -12.18 -10.90 1.70
CA SER A 378 -12.03 -11.84 2.81
C SER A 378 -10.68 -11.63 3.50
N ARG A 379 -10.57 -11.85 4.82
CA ARG A 379 -9.28 -11.95 5.51
C ARG A 379 -8.48 -13.15 4.98
N THR A 380 -7.24 -12.90 4.59
CA THR A 380 -6.37 -13.88 3.91
C THR A 380 -4.91 -13.82 4.36
N ILE A 381 -4.41 -12.63 4.71
CA ILE A 381 -2.98 -12.35 4.98
C ILE A 381 -2.36 -13.23 6.08
N ASP A 382 -3.17 -13.77 7.00
CA ASP A 382 -2.73 -14.67 8.07
C ASP A 382 -3.45 -16.02 8.09
N ALA A 383 -4.14 -16.40 7.00
CA ALA A 383 -4.82 -17.70 6.88
C ALA A 383 -3.83 -18.87 6.73
N ASN A 384 -2.88 -18.76 5.79
CA ASN A 384 -1.98 -19.85 5.38
C ASN A 384 -0.50 -19.55 5.68
N VAL A 385 -0.18 -19.04 6.88
CA VAL A 385 1.20 -18.62 7.26
C VAL A 385 2.25 -19.72 6.99
N SER A 386 1.94 -20.98 7.27
CA SER A 386 2.87 -22.10 7.03
C SER A 386 3.11 -22.41 5.54
N GLU A 387 2.20 -22.04 4.65
CA GLU A 387 2.37 -22.14 3.19
C GLU A 387 3.34 -21.07 2.69
N ALA A 388 3.20 -19.83 3.19
CA ALA A 388 4.13 -18.74 2.90
C ALA A 388 5.56 -19.07 3.39
N GLU A 389 5.70 -19.65 4.59
CA GLU A 389 6.98 -20.18 5.07
C GLU A 389 7.50 -21.29 4.14
N GLY A 390 6.63 -22.19 3.67
CA GLY A 390 6.98 -23.23 2.70
C GLY A 390 7.53 -22.66 1.38
N VAL A 391 6.86 -21.68 0.79
CA VAL A 391 7.29 -20.99 -0.45
C VAL A 391 8.61 -20.25 -0.24
N TYR A 392 8.73 -19.47 0.84
CA TYR A 392 9.92 -18.67 1.14
C TYR A 392 11.18 -19.55 1.29
N ASN A 393 11.08 -20.63 2.06
CA ASN A 393 12.14 -21.63 2.22
C ASN A 393 12.40 -22.47 0.95
N ALA A 394 11.43 -22.59 0.03
CA ALA A 394 11.62 -23.30 -1.24
C ALA A 394 12.41 -22.47 -2.25
N LEU A 395 12.20 -21.15 -2.27
CA LEU A 395 12.96 -20.20 -3.08
C LEU A 395 14.44 -20.17 -2.67
N GLU A 396 14.73 -20.12 -1.36
CA GLU A 396 16.10 -20.21 -0.83
C GLU A 396 16.81 -21.51 -1.26
N LYS A 397 16.11 -22.66 -1.22
CA LYS A 397 16.64 -23.96 -1.67
C LYS A 397 16.93 -24.04 -3.17
N LEU A 398 16.36 -23.15 -3.98
CA LEU A 398 16.65 -22.99 -5.39
C LEU A 398 17.76 -21.95 -5.67
N GLY A 399 18.34 -21.35 -4.63
CA GLY A 399 19.41 -20.36 -4.74
C GLY A 399 18.93 -18.91 -4.88
N ILE A 400 17.70 -18.59 -4.49
CA ILE A 400 17.22 -17.20 -4.39
C ILE A 400 17.67 -16.63 -3.03
N ASP A 401 18.65 -15.72 -3.03
CA ASP A 401 19.01 -14.96 -1.83
C ASP A 401 18.09 -13.74 -1.66
N TRP A 402 17.30 -13.74 -0.59
CA TRP A 402 16.37 -12.67 -0.27
C TRP A 402 17.04 -11.34 0.10
N ASN A 403 18.30 -11.36 0.52
CA ASN A 403 19.09 -10.15 0.79
C ASN A 403 19.55 -9.51 -0.53
N GLU A 404 20.00 -10.32 -1.50
CA GLU A 404 20.34 -9.83 -2.85
C GLU A 404 19.09 -9.28 -3.56
N VAL A 405 17.97 -10.01 -3.51
CA VAL A 405 16.66 -9.54 -4.04
C VAL A 405 16.24 -8.21 -3.39
N GLY A 406 16.34 -8.11 -2.07
CA GLY A 406 16.01 -6.88 -1.33
C GLY A 406 16.90 -5.71 -1.71
N ALA A 407 18.22 -5.91 -1.74
CA ALA A 407 19.21 -4.87 -2.06
C ALA A 407 19.12 -4.41 -3.52
N GLN A 408 18.90 -5.33 -4.47
CA GLN A 408 18.69 -4.99 -5.88
C GLN A 408 17.43 -4.13 -6.06
N LEU A 409 16.31 -4.50 -5.42
CA LEU A 409 15.06 -3.74 -5.53
C LEU A 409 15.11 -2.39 -4.81
N GLU A 410 15.83 -2.28 -3.69
CA GLU A 410 16.11 -1.02 -3.00
C GLU A 410 16.89 -0.07 -3.92
N LEU A 411 18.00 -0.55 -4.52
CA LEU A 411 18.82 0.20 -5.46
C LEU A 411 18.03 0.62 -6.72
N GLU A 412 17.41 -0.34 -7.44
CA GLU A 412 16.60 -0.05 -8.63
C GLU A 412 15.45 0.90 -8.33
N GLY A 413 14.87 0.83 -7.13
CA GLY A 413 13.79 1.71 -6.68
C GLY A 413 14.24 3.15 -6.48
N VAL A 414 15.34 3.36 -5.76
CA VAL A 414 15.97 4.67 -5.58
C VAL A 414 16.38 5.27 -6.93
N ASP A 415 17.03 4.48 -7.79
CA ASP A 415 17.47 4.91 -9.11
C ASP A 415 16.30 5.32 -10.01
N SER A 416 15.21 4.55 -10.00
CA SER A 416 13.99 4.86 -10.75
C SER A 416 13.36 6.18 -10.29
N PHE A 417 13.35 6.46 -8.98
CA PHE A 417 12.77 7.68 -8.44
C PHE A 417 13.67 8.92 -8.68
N LYS A 418 15.00 8.77 -8.53
CA LYS A 418 15.97 9.82 -8.93
C LYS A 418 15.79 10.19 -10.40
N LYS A 419 15.79 9.21 -11.31
CA LYS A 419 15.61 9.42 -12.77
C LYS A 419 14.27 10.07 -13.12
N SER A 420 13.16 9.70 -12.47
CA SER A 420 11.86 10.35 -12.66
C SER A 420 11.85 11.81 -12.19
N PHE A 421 12.49 12.10 -11.06
CA PHE A 421 12.59 13.46 -10.52
C PHE A 421 13.45 14.37 -11.41
N ASP A 422 14.63 13.91 -11.81
CA ASP A 422 15.52 14.67 -12.70
C ASP A 422 14.85 14.93 -14.05
N SER A 423 14.13 13.94 -14.59
CA SER A 423 13.38 14.07 -15.84
C SER A 423 12.20 15.05 -15.75
N LEU A 424 11.52 15.13 -14.59
CA LEU A 424 10.48 16.13 -14.33
C LEU A 424 11.06 17.55 -14.32
N LEU A 425 12.20 17.77 -13.67
CA LEU A 425 12.85 19.08 -13.66
C LEU A 425 13.28 19.52 -15.07
N VAL A 426 13.77 18.58 -15.91
CA VAL A 426 14.04 18.86 -17.33
C VAL A 426 12.76 19.27 -18.06
N SER A 427 11.68 18.50 -17.96
CA SER A 427 10.41 18.86 -18.62
C SER A 427 9.78 20.16 -18.12
N LEU A 428 10.05 20.57 -16.87
CA LEU A 428 9.65 21.89 -16.37
C LEU A 428 10.52 23.02 -16.94
N GLN A 429 11.83 22.81 -17.11
CA GLN A 429 12.71 23.78 -17.80
C GLN A 429 12.27 23.96 -19.27
N GLU A 430 12.09 22.87 -20.01
CA GLU A 430 11.59 22.88 -21.40
C GLU A 430 10.26 23.64 -21.52
N LYS A 431 9.39 23.50 -20.52
CA LYS A 431 8.09 24.19 -20.42
C LYS A 431 8.25 25.68 -20.12
N ALA A 432 9.17 26.08 -19.24
CA ALA A 432 9.47 27.49 -18.95
C ALA A 432 10.08 28.22 -20.16
N ASP A 433 10.97 27.55 -20.89
CA ASP A 433 11.60 28.04 -22.12
C ASP A 433 10.57 28.21 -23.24
N THR A 434 9.72 27.19 -23.45
CA THR A 434 8.63 27.20 -24.44
C THR A 434 7.64 28.33 -24.19
N LEU A 435 7.35 28.63 -22.92
CA LEU A 435 6.46 29.71 -22.52
C LEU A 435 7.13 31.10 -22.55
N LYS A 436 8.41 31.19 -22.92
CA LYS A 436 9.24 32.41 -22.97
C LYS A 436 9.31 33.17 -21.63
N LEU A 437 9.27 32.42 -20.53
CA LEU A 437 9.30 32.99 -19.17
C LEU A 437 10.72 33.13 -18.61
N VAL A 438 11.69 32.47 -19.22
CA VAL A 438 13.12 32.64 -18.94
C VAL A 438 13.70 33.57 -20.00
N SER A 439 14.06 34.79 -19.62
CA SER A 439 14.96 35.63 -20.40
C SER A 439 16.40 35.23 -20.12
N HIS A 440 17.15 34.86 -21.17
CA HIS A 440 18.59 34.55 -21.11
C HIS A 440 19.44 35.75 -20.65
#